data_AF-A0A8S9GV10-F1
#
_entry.id   AF-A0A8S9GV10-F1
#
_cell.length_a   1.000
_cell.length_b   1.000
_cell.length_c   1.000
_cell.angle_alpha   90.00
_cell.angle_beta   90.00
_cell.angle_gamma   90.00
#
_symmetry.space_group_name_H-M   'P 1'
#
loop_
_entity.id
_entity.type
_entity.pdbx_description
1 polymer ?
#
loop_
_entity_poly.entity_id
_entity_poly.type
_entity_poly.pdbx_seq_one_letter_code
_entity_poly.pdbx_strand_id
1 'polypeptide(L)'
;MFDCVDWPVVRALDFAGVDAPSPPPLFRYCGNEETLDIVFPDWSFWGWSEVNIKPWESLLKELREGNQRTTWINREPYAYWKGNPSVADTRQDLMKCNVSEEHEWNARVYAQDWIRESKEGYKQSDLASQCHHRYKIYIEGSAWSVSEKYILACDSVTLLVNPHYYDFFTRGLLPAHHYWPVREHDKCRSIKFAVHWGNSHIQKVQLLTY
;
A
#
# COMPACT_ATOMS: atom_id res chain seq x y z
N MET A 1 20.38 9.13 14.63
CA MET A 1 19.97 10.31 13.83
C MET A 1 18.67 9.97 13.12
N PHE A 2 17.75 10.90 12.93
CA PHE A 2 16.53 10.69 12.13
C PHE A 2 16.70 11.38 10.78
N ASP A 3 16.35 10.69 9.70
CA ASP A 3 16.27 11.29 8.36
C ASP A 3 14.90 10.99 7.75
N CYS A 4 14.21 12.07 7.40
CA CYS A 4 12.81 12.05 7.00
C CYS A 4 12.60 11.94 5.48
N VAL A 5 13.64 11.66 4.69
CA VAL A 5 13.51 11.44 3.23
C VAL A 5 13.12 9.98 2.92
N ASP A 6 12.51 9.76 1.76
CA ASP A 6 11.87 8.50 1.37
C ASP A 6 12.82 7.29 1.17
N TRP A 7 14.07 7.52 0.74
CA TRP A 7 14.95 6.39 0.42
C TRP A 7 15.84 5.99 1.59
N PRO A 8 16.05 4.68 1.82
CA PRO A 8 17.11 4.23 2.71
C PRO A 8 18.47 4.51 2.09
N VAL A 9 19.47 4.80 2.92
CA VAL A 9 20.77 5.33 2.44
C VAL A 9 21.99 4.65 3.05
N VAL A 10 21.84 3.89 4.14
CA VAL A 10 22.97 3.23 4.79
C VAL A 10 23.23 1.91 4.07
N ARG A 11 23.92 1.95 2.92
CA ARG A 11 24.18 0.76 2.10
C ARG A 11 25.07 -0.23 2.84
N ALA A 12 24.64 -1.49 2.94
CA ALA A 12 25.37 -2.54 3.63
C ALA A 12 26.79 -2.77 3.06
N LEU A 13 26.94 -2.62 1.74
CA LEU A 13 28.21 -2.77 1.03
C LEU A 13 29.29 -1.78 1.50
N ASP A 14 28.91 -0.58 1.93
CA ASP A 14 29.87 0.43 2.42
C ASP A 14 30.48 0.04 3.78
N PHE A 15 29.90 -0.97 4.45
CA PHE A 15 30.32 -1.46 5.77
C PHE A 15 30.72 -2.96 5.75
N ALA A 16 30.82 -3.56 4.56
CA ALA A 16 31.16 -4.98 4.38
C ALA A 16 32.69 -5.17 4.24
N GLY A 17 33.44 -5.00 5.32
CA GLY A 17 34.90 -5.20 5.31
C GLY A 17 35.50 -5.39 6.70
N VAL A 18 36.66 -6.05 6.78
CA VAL A 18 37.36 -6.31 8.06
C VAL A 18 37.75 -5.01 8.77
N ASP A 19 38.14 -4.00 8.01
CA ASP A 19 38.51 -2.66 8.50
C ASP A 19 37.41 -1.61 8.24
N ALA A 20 36.20 -2.04 7.89
CA ALA A 20 35.11 -1.12 7.64
C ALA A 20 34.61 -0.48 8.95
N PRO A 21 34.21 0.81 8.93
CA PRO A 21 33.60 1.43 10.11
C PRO A 21 32.28 0.72 10.46
N SER A 22 31.82 0.88 11.70
CA SER A 22 30.46 0.46 12.04
C SER A 22 29.43 1.37 11.33
N PRO A 23 28.30 0.80 10.85
CA PRO A 23 27.26 1.60 10.23
C PRO A 23 26.69 2.63 11.23
N PRO A 24 26.39 3.86 10.80
CA PRO A 24 25.78 4.85 11.66
C PRO A 24 24.34 4.43 12.03
N PRO A 25 23.87 4.69 13.26
CA PRO A 25 22.49 4.45 13.64
C PRO A 25 21.58 5.53 13.04
N LEU A 26 21.17 5.31 11.80
CA LEU A 26 20.24 6.17 11.07
C LEU A 26 18.84 5.56 11.09
N PHE A 27 17.91 6.30 11.68
CA PHE A 27 16.50 5.95 11.73
C PHE A 27 15.79 6.51 10.50
N ARG A 28 15.11 5.63 9.77
CA ARG A 28 14.32 5.97 8.58
C ARG A 28 13.01 5.20 8.58
N TYR A 29 12.10 5.61 7.71
CA TYR A 29 10.78 5.02 7.65
C TYR A 29 10.73 3.67 6.93
N CYS A 30 11.72 3.38 6.07
CA CYS A 30 11.87 2.09 5.43
C CYS A 30 13.35 1.67 5.31
N GLY A 31 13.55 0.40 5.00
CA GLY A 31 14.81 -0.18 4.53
C GLY A 31 14.55 -1.17 3.40
N ASN A 32 15.62 -1.70 2.80
CA ASN A 32 15.55 -2.82 1.87
C ASN A 32 16.66 -3.84 2.17
N GLU A 33 16.77 -4.91 1.38
CA GLU A 33 17.77 -5.96 1.62
C GLU A 33 19.23 -5.47 1.51
N GLU A 34 19.45 -4.32 0.86
CA GLU A 34 20.77 -3.74 0.60
C GLU A 34 21.15 -2.66 1.62
N THR A 35 20.26 -2.29 2.55
CA THR A 35 20.52 -1.22 3.52
C THR A 35 20.43 -1.66 4.99
N LEU A 36 21.05 -0.85 5.85
CA LEU A 36 21.18 -1.06 7.29
C LEU A 36 20.42 0.00 8.11
N ASP A 37 19.55 0.76 7.45
CA ASP A 37 18.71 1.77 8.10
C ASP A 37 17.80 1.13 9.17
N ILE A 38 17.71 1.79 10.33
CA ILE A 38 16.87 1.34 11.44
C ILE A 38 15.45 1.82 11.19
N VAL A 39 14.56 0.90 10.84
CA VAL A 39 13.16 1.24 10.54
C VAL A 39 12.39 1.67 11.78
N PHE A 40 11.60 2.73 11.67
CA PHE A 40 10.69 3.22 12.71
C PHE A 40 9.36 3.70 12.12
N PRO A 41 8.30 3.83 12.94
CA PRO A 41 6.99 4.30 12.46
C PRO A 41 7.05 5.67 11.79
N ASP A 42 6.41 5.78 10.63
CA ASP A 42 6.38 7.01 9.85
C ASP A 42 5.53 8.13 10.50
N TRP A 43 5.75 9.37 10.06
CA TRP A 43 5.09 10.56 10.63
C TRP A 43 3.57 10.50 10.55
N SER A 44 3.01 9.80 9.56
CA SER A 44 1.57 9.76 9.35
C SER A 44 0.81 8.93 10.40
N PHE A 45 1.51 8.21 11.29
CA PHE A 45 0.87 7.68 12.50
C PHE A 45 0.35 8.80 13.40
N TRP A 46 1.02 9.95 13.42
CA TRP A 46 0.55 11.17 14.08
C TRP A 46 -0.43 11.98 13.22
N GLY A 47 -0.58 11.60 11.95
CA GLY A 47 -1.44 12.27 10.97
C GLY A 47 -0.63 13.02 9.90
N TRP A 48 -1.34 13.48 8.88
CA TRP A 48 -0.78 14.28 7.80
C TRP A 48 -1.81 15.36 7.44
N SER A 49 -1.75 16.45 8.20
CA SER A 49 -2.77 17.50 8.20
C SER A 49 -2.92 18.21 6.85
N GLU A 50 -1.81 18.32 6.13
CA GLU A 50 -1.68 19.01 4.84
C GLU A 50 -2.51 18.33 3.74
N VAL A 51 -2.84 17.05 3.93
CA VAL A 51 -3.68 16.25 3.02
C VAL A 51 -4.91 15.67 3.73
N ASN A 52 -5.31 16.26 4.87
CA ASN A 52 -6.49 15.90 5.65
C ASN A 52 -6.51 14.43 6.14
N ILE A 53 -5.34 13.86 6.45
CA ILE A 53 -5.24 12.53 7.09
C ILE A 53 -5.12 12.72 8.60
N LYS A 54 -6.06 12.12 9.33
CA LYS A 54 -6.13 12.16 10.81
C LYS A 54 -5.05 11.28 11.45
N PRO A 55 -4.72 11.50 12.74
CA PRO A 55 -3.89 10.56 13.51
C PRO A 55 -4.44 9.14 13.45
N TRP A 56 -3.55 8.15 13.48
CA TRP A 56 -3.88 6.73 13.25
C TRP A 56 -5.01 6.23 14.15
N GLU A 57 -5.01 6.56 15.45
CA GLU A 57 -6.04 6.08 16.36
C GLU A 57 -7.45 6.58 16.01
N SER A 58 -7.57 7.83 15.57
CA SER A 58 -8.84 8.41 15.16
C SER A 58 -9.27 7.84 13.80
N LEU A 59 -8.35 7.80 12.84
CA LEU A 59 -8.63 7.28 11.51
C LEU A 59 -8.98 5.78 11.53
N LEU A 60 -8.36 4.99 12.40
CA LEU A 60 -8.66 3.57 12.55
C LEU A 60 -10.11 3.34 13.01
N LYS A 61 -10.66 4.21 13.86
CA LYS A 61 -12.08 4.15 14.25
C LYS A 61 -12.99 4.42 13.05
N GLU A 62 -12.66 5.44 12.26
CA GLU A 62 -13.42 5.79 11.04
C GLU A 62 -13.32 4.72 9.96
N LEU A 63 -12.16 4.08 9.80
CA LEU A 63 -11.97 2.92 8.92
C LEU A 63 -12.83 1.74 9.37
N ARG A 64 -12.85 1.41 10.67
CA ARG A 64 -13.72 0.35 11.21
C ARG A 64 -15.20 0.64 10.97
N GLU A 65 -15.65 1.86 11.22
CA GLU A 65 -17.01 2.29 10.91
C GLU A 65 -17.31 2.22 9.40
N GLY A 66 -16.36 2.63 8.57
CA GLY A 66 -16.42 2.55 7.11
C GLY A 66 -16.56 1.11 6.61
N ASN A 67 -15.77 0.19 7.16
CA ASN A 67 -15.79 -1.23 6.82
C ASN A 67 -17.13 -1.90 7.14
N GLN A 68 -17.83 -1.42 8.18
CA GLN A 68 -19.13 -1.92 8.60
C GLN A 68 -20.30 -1.40 7.76
N ARG A 69 -20.10 -0.37 6.92
CA ARG A 69 -21.17 0.17 6.05
C ARG A 69 -21.68 -0.87 5.04
N THR A 70 -20.79 -1.75 4.59
CA THR A 70 -21.10 -2.80 3.61
C THR A 70 -20.38 -4.09 3.99
N THR A 71 -21.14 -5.18 4.14
CA THR A 71 -20.56 -6.51 4.38
C THR A 71 -19.61 -6.89 3.24
N TRP A 72 -18.53 -7.61 3.56
CA TRP A 72 -17.49 -7.94 2.57
C TRP A 72 -18.05 -8.57 1.29
N ILE A 73 -19.02 -9.49 1.41
CA ILE A 73 -19.69 -10.13 0.28
C ILE A 73 -20.40 -9.14 -0.66
N ASN A 74 -20.90 -8.02 -0.14
CA ASN A 74 -21.63 -7.01 -0.91
C ASN A 74 -20.73 -5.88 -1.43
N ARG A 75 -19.43 -5.89 -1.11
CA ARG A 75 -18.46 -4.95 -1.68
C ARG A 75 -18.25 -5.23 -3.16
N GLU A 76 -17.81 -4.21 -3.90
CA GLU A 76 -17.54 -4.34 -5.33
C GLU A 76 -16.49 -5.43 -5.59
N PRO A 77 -16.75 -6.38 -6.52
CA PRO A 77 -15.93 -7.58 -6.68
C PRO A 77 -14.65 -7.33 -7.50
N TYR A 78 -14.10 -6.11 -7.45
CA TYR A 78 -12.93 -5.70 -8.21
C TYR A 78 -11.77 -5.33 -7.29
N ALA A 79 -10.56 -5.37 -7.82
CA ALA A 79 -9.41 -4.74 -7.20
C ALA A 79 -9.44 -3.24 -7.36
N TYR A 80 -9.11 -2.51 -6.31
CA TYR A 80 -9.15 -1.05 -6.31
C TYR A 80 -7.81 -0.45 -5.91
N TRP A 81 -7.42 0.58 -6.63
CA TRP A 81 -6.33 1.47 -6.28
C TRP A 81 -6.67 2.91 -6.66
N LYS A 82 -6.32 3.85 -5.78
CA LYS A 82 -6.34 5.28 -6.07
C LYS A 82 -5.08 5.92 -5.49
N GLY A 83 -4.32 6.62 -6.32
CA GLY A 83 -3.05 7.21 -5.90
C GLY A 83 -2.38 8.01 -7.00
N ASN A 84 -1.27 8.68 -6.69
CA ASN A 84 -0.53 9.46 -7.67
C ASN A 84 0.39 8.52 -8.49
N PRO A 85 0.15 8.36 -9.81
CA PRO A 85 0.99 7.50 -10.65
C PRO A 85 2.34 8.15 -10.99
N SER A 86 2.45 9.47 -10.93
CA SER A 86 3.64 10.20 -11.38
C SER A 86 4.85 10.09 -10.44
N VAL A 87 4.68 9.48 -9.26
CA VAL A 87 5.78 9.35 -8.27
C VAL A 87 6.66 8.12 -8.49
N ALA A 88 6.23 7.16 -9.34
CA ALA A 88 6.98 5.94 -9.59
C ALA A 88 6.55 5.24 -10.87
N ASP A 89 7.52 4.70 -11.61
CA ASP A 89 7.26 3.96 -12.86
C ASP A 89 6.37 2.73 -12.64
N THR A 90 6.52 2.04 -11.50
CA THR A 90 5.69 0.88 -11.14
C THR A 90 4.20 1.25 -11.02
N ARG A 91 3.88 2.49 -10.59
CA ARG A 91 2.50 3.00 -10.52
C ARG A 91 1.99 3.44 -11.88
N GLN A 92 2.84 4.05 -12.71
CA GLN A 92 2.48 4.33 -14.11
C GLN A 92 2.15 3.04 -14.86
N ASP A 93 2.90 1.97 -14.61
CA ASP A 93 2.63 0.67 -15.19
C ASP A 93 1.33 0.04 -14.64
N LEU A 94 1.04 0.19 -13.34
CA LEU A 94 -0.23 -0.25 -12.74
C LEU A 94 -1.46 0.39 -13.41
N MET A 95 -1.35 1.62 -13.92
CA MET A 95 -2.46 2.27 -14.66
C MET A 95 -2.90 1.47 -15.88
N LYS A 96 -2.01 0.68 -16.50
CA LYS A 96 -2.34 -0.20 -17.64
C LYS A 96 -3.23 -1.40 -17.25
N CYS A 97 -3.33 -1.68 -15.95
CA CYS A 97 -4.23 -2.71 -15.43
C CYS A 97 -5.67 -2.22 -15.27
N ASN A 98 -5.97 -0.95 -15.54
CA ASN A 98 -7.36 -0.49 -15.54
C ASN A 98 -8.15 -1.10 -16.71
N VAL A 99 -9.47 -1.08 -16.63
CA VAL A 99 -10.33 -1.55 -17.72
C VAL A 99 -10.07 -0.76 -19.00
N SER A 100 -9.98 -1.46 -20.13
CA SER A 100 -9.91 -0.90 -21.49
C SER A 100 -10.89 -1.61 -22.42
N GLU A 101 -11.06 -1.12 -23.65
CA GLU A 101 -11.89 -1.78 -24.66
C GLU A 101 -11.43 -3.21 -24.97
N GLU A 102 -10.12 -3.45 -24.90
CA GLU A 102 -9.51 -4.74 -25.25
C GLU A 102 -9.39 -5.69 -24.05
N HIS A 103 -9.32 -5.14 -22.82
CA HIS A 103 -8.96 -5.91 -21.63
C HIS A 103 -9.77 -5.52 -20.37
N GLU A 104 -10.42 -6.52 -19.78
CA GLU A 104 -10.92 -6.47 -18.39
C GLU A 104 -9.95 -7.23 -17.48
N TRP A 105 -9.28 -6.49 -16.60
CA TRP A 105 -8.31 -7.00 -15.64
C TRP A 105 -8.90 -7.26 -14.24
N ASN A 106 -10.19 -7.00 -14.06
CA ASN A 106 -10.88 -6.97 -12.77
C ASN A 106 -10.28 -5.95 -11.78
N ALA A 107 -9.70 -4.86 -12.30
CA ALA A 107 -9.13 -3.79 -11.50
C ALA A 107 -9.74 -2.44 -11.89
N ARG A 108 -9.83 -1.55 -10.90
CA ARG A 108 -10.34 -0.19 -10.96
C ARG A 108 -9.25 0.70 -10.39
N VAL A 109 -8.45 1.28 -11.28
CA VAL A 109 -7.22 2.00 -10.95
C VAL A 109 -7.39 3.47 -11.33
N TYR A 110 -7.29 4.37 -10.35
CA TYR A 110 -7.59 5.79 -10.53
C TYR A 110 -6.40 6.67 -10.15
N ALA A 111 -6.10 7.66 -10.99
CA ALA A 111 -5.09 8.67 -10.67
C ALA A 111 -5.64 9.67 -9.63
N GLN A 112 -4.87 9.93 -8.58
CA GLN A 112 -5.14 10.95 -7.59
C GLN A 112 -4.50 12.28 -8.04
N ASP A 113 -5.31 13.26 -8.39
CA ASP A 113 -4.85 14.61 -8.72
C ASP A 113 -4.74 15.46 -7.45
N TRP A 114 -3.53 15.55 -6.90
CA TRP A 114 -3.28 16.32 -5.67
C TRP A 114 -3.50 17.83 -5.82
N ILE A 115 -3.31 18.39 -7.03
CA ILE A 115 -3.52 19.82 -7.28
C ILE A 115 -5.02 20.13 -7.18
N ARG A 116 -5.86 19.26 -7.75
CA ARG A 116 -7.31 19.38 -7.65
C ARG A 116 -7.79 19.16 -6.21
N GLU A 117 -7.33 18.10 -5.55
CA GLU A 117 -7.78 17.78 -4.19
C GLU A 117 -7.40 18.86 -3.18
N SER A 118 -6.21 19.47 -3.32
CA SER A 118 -5.80 20.59 -2.49
C SER A 118 -6.79 21.76 -2.58
N LYS A 119 -7.34 22.04 -3.78
CA LYS A 119 -8.37 23.07 -3.98
C LYS A 119 -9.74 22.68 -3.44
N GLU A 120 -10.06 21.38 -3.43
CA GLU A 120 -11.36 20.85 -2.97
C GLU A 120 -11.36 20.44 -1.48
N GLY A 121 -10.23 20.57 -0.79
CA GLY A 121 -10.07 20.21 0.62
C GLY A 121 -10.01 18.69 0.86
N TYR A 122 -9.48 17.93 -0.10
CA TYR A 122 -9.28 16.48 -0.04
C TYR A 122 -10.56 15.66 0.21
N LYS A 123 -11.72 16.22 -0.11
CA LYS A 123 -13.03 15.58 0.13
C LYS A 123 -13.20 14.25 -0.60
N GLN A 124 -12.53 14.08 -1.73
CA GLN A 124 -12.57 12.86 -2.53
C GLN A 124 -11.41 11.91 -2.20
N SER A 125 -10.56 12.27 -1.24
CA SER A 125 -9.41 11.48 -0.78
C SER A 125 -9.61 10.89 0.62
N ASP A 126 -10.80 10.99 1.20
CA ASP A 126 -11.12 10.40 2.49
C ASP A 126 -10.88 8.88 2.46
N LEU A 127 -9.99 8.39 3.32
CA LEU A 127 -9.55 6.98 3.31
C LEU A 127 -10.66 6.04 3.76
N ALA A 128 -11.47 6.44 4.75
CA ALA A 128 -12.56 5.63 5.28
C ALA A 128 -13.70 5.40 4.28
N SER A 129 -13.88 6.30 3.30
CA SER A 129 -14.82 6.13 2.19
C SER A 129 -14.35 5.15 1.11
N GLN A 130 -13.06 4.77 1.09
CA GLN A 130 -12.45 3.99 0.00
C GLN A 130 -12.37 2.47 0.26
N CYS A 131 -13.05 1.96 1.29
CA CYS A 131 -13.07 0.54 1.68
C CYS A 131 -14.31 -0.22 1.15
N HIS A 132 -14.81 0.14 -0.03
CA HIS A 132 -16.04 -0.43 -0.62
C HIS A 132 -15.79 -1.53 -1.68
N HIS A 133 -14.52 -1.90 -1.89
CA HIS A 133 -14.10 -2.97 -2.82
C HIS A 133 -13.62 -4.20 -2.05
N ARG A 134 -13.82 -5.40 -2.60
CA ARG A 134 -13.37 -6.65 -1.98
C ARG A 134 -11.84 -6.76 -1.90
N TYR A 135 -11.13 -6.15 -2.86
CA TYR A 135 -9.68 -6.21 -2.96
C TYR A 135 -9.09 -4.80 -3.05
N LYS A 136 -8.00 -4.57 -2.31
CA LYS A 136 -7.26 -3.30 -2.33
C LYS A 136 -5.83 -3.57 -2.74
N ILE A 137 -5.31 -2.81 -3.70
CA ILE A 137 -3.95 -2.99 -4.20
C ILE A 137 -3.01 -2.11 -3.38
N TYR A 138 -1.96 -2.70 -2.84
CA TYR A 138 -0.79 -1.97 -2.35
C TYR A 138 0.31 -2.02 -3.40
N ILE A 139 0.92 -0.87 -3.65
CA ILE A 139 2.06 -0.72 -4.55
C ILE A 139 2.93 0.44 -4.05
N GLU A 140 4.23 0.23 -4.13
CA GLU A 140 5.25 1.20 -3.72
C GLU A 140 5.17 2.50 -4.53
N GLY A 141 5.70 3.56 -3.94
CA GLY A 141 5.87 4.87 -4.58
C GLY A 141 7.33 5.07 -4.94
N SER A 142 7.86 6.24 -4.58
CA SER A 142 9.29 6.55 -4.69
C SER A 142 10.16 5.54 -3.93
N ALA A 143 9.67 5.12 -2.76
CA ALA A 143 10.16 4.02 -1.94
C ALA A 143 8.94 3.27 -1.35
N TRP A 144 8.98 2.90 -0.05
CA TRP A 144 7.78 2.41 0.65
C TRP A 144 6.62 3.40 0.51
N SER A 145 5.38 2.91 0.53
CA SER A 145 4.22 3.80 0.52
C SER A 145 3.49 3.81 1.85
N VAL A 146 3.31 5.03 2.37
CA VAL A 146 2.52 5.33 3.58
C VAL A 146 1.10 4.72 3.57
N SER A 147 0.56 4.39 2.39
CA SER A 147 -0.77 3.82 2.20
C SER A 147 -0.94 2.40 2.70
N GLU A 148 0.13 1.64 2.96
CA GLU A 148 0.07 0.20 3.30
C GLU A 148 -0.87 -0.06 4.47
N LYS A 149 -0.67 0.63 5.60
CA LYS A 149 -1.49 0.45 6.81
C LYS A 149 -2.97 0.79 6.59
N TYR A 150 -3.28 1.78 5.76
CA TYR A 150 -4.67 2.16 5.47
C TYR A 150 -5.35 1.12 4.57
N ILE A 151 -4.60 0.55 3.63
CA ILE A 151 -5.07 -0.54 2.76
C ILE A 151 -5.36 -1.79 3.58
N LEU A 152 -4.44 -2.18 4.46
CA LEU A 152 -4.62 -3.32 5.37
C LEU A 152 -5.84 -3.12 6.30
N ALA A 153 -6.05 -1.89 6.78
CA ALA A 153 -7.17 -1.57 7.67
C ALA A 153 -8.54 -1.47 6.99
N CYS A 154 -8.64 -1.59 5.66
CA CYS A 154 -9.93 -1.56 4.95
C CYS A 154 -10.76 -2.86 5.09
N ASP A 155 -10.27 -3.90 5.78
CA ASP A 155 -10.94 -5.23 5.82
C ASP A 155 -11.26 -5.75 4.40
N SER A 156 -10.43 -5.34 3.44
CA SER A 156 -10.42 -5.85 2.08
C SER A 156 -9.23 -6.80 1.95
N VAL A 157 -9.29 -7.70 1.00
CA VAL A 157 -8.15 -8.56 0.67
C VAL A 157 -7.05 -7.66 0.11
N THR A 158 -5.94 -7.58 0.82
CA THR A 158 -4.81 -6.76 0.37
C THR A 158 -4.04 -7.52 -0.72
N LEU A 159 -4.02 -6.96 -1.93
CA LEU A 159 -3.19 -7.42 -3.04
C LEU A 159 -1.87 -6.65 -2.96
N LEU A 160 -0.84 -7.27 -2.39
CA LEU A 160 0.47 -6.64 -2.18
C LEU A 160 1.35 -6.89 -3.40
N VAL A 161 1.57 -5.86 -4.23
CA VAL A 161 2.60 -5.92 -5.29
C VAL A 161 3.95 -6.08 -4.60
N ASN A 162 4.70 -7.11 -4.99
CA ASN A 162 5.93 -7.53 -4.33
C ASN A 162 6.83 -6.33 -3.99
N PRO A 163 6.98 -5.96 -2.71
CA PRO A 163 7.67 -4.75 -2.31
C PRO A 163 9.18 -4.95 -2.33
N HIS A 164 9.92 -3.88 -2.62
CA HIS A 164 11.37 -3.80 -2.47
C HIS A 164 11.77 -3.23 -1.11
N TYR A 165 10.88 -2.45 -0.50
CA TYR A 165 11.08 -1.79 0.78
C TYR A 165 10.19 -2.43 1.84
N TYR A 166 10.69 -2.42 3.08
CA TYR A 166 9.91 -2.78 4.25
C TYR A 166 9.89 -1.63 5.25
N ASP A 167 8.79 -1.47 5.98
CA ASP A 167 8.72 -0.61 7.15
C ASP A 167 8.83 -1.44 8.45
N PHE A 168 8.55 -0.81 9.60
CA PHE A 168 8.66 -1.45 10.90
C PHE A 168 7.68 -2.61 11.15
N PHE A 169 6.58 -2.73 10.38
CA PHE A 169 5.61 -3.82 10.50
C PHE A 169 5.53 -4.72 9.25
N THR A 170 5.91 -4.24 8.05
CA THR A 170 5.79 -5.01 6.80
C THR A 170 6.48 -6.38 6.90
N ARG A 171 7.63 -6.47 7.58
CA ARG A 171 8.37 -7.74 7.80
C ARG A 171 7.61 -8.79 8.61
N GLY A 172 6.61 -8.37 9.39
CA GLY A 172 5.72 -9.26 10.13
C GLY A 172 4.55 -9.78 9.31
N LEU A 173 4.35 -9.29 8.08
CA LEU A 173 3.27 -9.73 7.20
C LEU A 173 3.62 -11.08 6.54
N LEU A 174 2.63 -11.97 6.46
CA LEU A 174 2.80 -13.31 5.94
C LEU A 174 1.93 -13.47 4.68
N PRO A 175 2.51 -13.89 3.55
CA PRO A 175 1.75 -14.12 2.33
C PRO A 175 0.73 -15.23 2.54
N ALA A 176 -0.45 -15.10 1.92
CA ALA A 176 -1.59 -16.01 2.07
C ALA A 176 -2.15 -16.15 3.50
N HIS A 177 -1.76 -15.25 4.42
CA HIS A 177 -2.40 -15.08 5.73
C HIS A 177 -2.84 -13.63 5.93
N HIS A 178 -1.94 -12.68 5.69
CA HIS A 178 -2.21 -11.24 5.85
C HIS A 178 -2.52 -10.54 4.52
N TYR A 179 -2.01 -11.07 3.40
CA TYR A 179 -2.18 -10.48 2.08
C TYR A 179 -2.05 -11.53 0.97
N TRP A 180 -2.49 -11.17 -0.24
CA TRP A 180 -2.27 -11.93 -1.46
C TRP A 180 -1.09 -11.35 -2.25
N PRO A 181 -0.01 -12.11 -2.50
CA PRO A 181 1.15 -11.62 -3.23
C PRO A 181 0.84 -11.38 -4.72
N VAL A 182 1.27 -10.24 -5.24
CA VAL A 182 1.15 -9.87 -6.66
C VAL A 182 2.53 -9.72 -7.28
N ARG A 183 2.75 -10.36 -8.43
CA ARG A 183 4.02 -10.25 -9.17
C ARG A 183 4.19 -8.83 -9.69
N GLU A 184 5.36 -8.23 -9.48
CA GLU A 184 5.63 -6.88 -9.99
C GLU A 184 5.63 -6.82 -11.53
N HIS A 185 6.39 -7.67 -12.21
CA HIS A 185 6.55 -7.60 -13.67
C HIS A 185 5.34 -8.12 -14.49
N ASP A 186 4.39 -8.83 -13.87
CA ASP A 186 3.16 -9.33 -14.53
C ASP A 186 1.92 -8.99 -13.69
N LYS A 187 1.93 -7.79 -13.09
CA LYS A 187 0.95 -7.36 -12.08
C LYS A 187 -0.50 -7.42 -12.56
N CYS A 188 -0.80 -7.03 -13.80
CA CYS A 188 -2.18 -7.03 -14.29
C CYS A 188 -2.78 -8.44 -14.37
N ARG A 189 -2.03 -9.42 -14.91
CA ARG A 189 -2.47 -10.82 -14.93
C ARG A 189 -2.54 -11.41 -13.54
N SER A 190 -1.57 -11.09 -12.69
CA SER A 190 -1.52 -11.54 -11.29
C SER A 190 -2.72 -11.01 -10.48
N ILE A 191 -3.09 -9.74 -10.64
CA ILE A 191 -4.28 -9.12 -10.03
C ILE A 191 -5.55 -9.78 -10.58
N LYS A 192 -5.67 -9.91 -11.91
CA LYS A 192 -6.84 -10.55 -12.54
C LYS A 192 -7.07 -11.96 -12.01
N PHE A 193 -5.99 -12.74 -11.89
CA PHE A 193 -6.05 -14.08 -11.32
C PHE A 193 -6.52 -14.07 -9.87
N ALA A 194 -5.92 -13.22 -9.02
CA ALA A 194 -6.28 -13.12 -7.61
C ALA A 194 -7.77 -12.78 -7.43
N VAL A 195 -8.27 -11.79 -8.17
CA VAL A 195 -9.67 -11.34 -8.10
C VAL A 195 -10.62 -12.42 -8.64
N HIS A 196 -10.30 -13.03 -9.78
CA HIS A 196 -11.12 -14.10 -10.35
C HIS A 196 -11.21 -15.31 -9.41
N TRP A 197 -10.05 -15.76 -8.89
CA TRP A 197 -9.99 -16.88 -7.97
C TRP A 197 -10.75 -16.57 -6.68
N GLY A 198 -10.54 -15.38 -6.10
CA GLY A 198 -11.16 -15.01 -4.84
C GLY A 198 -12.67 -14.84 -4.91
N ASN A 199 -13.18 -14.30 -6.02
CA ASN A 199 -14.63 -14.21 -6.24
C ASN A 199 -15.28 -15.59 -6.43
N SER A 200 -14.49 -16.59 -6.83
CA SER A 200 -14.94 -17.98 -6.94
C SER A 200 -14.75 -18.78 -5.64
N HIS A 201 -13.98 -18.26 -4.68
CA HIS A 201 -13.61 -18.94 -3.42
C HIS A 201 -13.79 -18.02 -2.21
N ILE A 202 -14.95 -17.37 -2.15
CA ILE A 202 -15.29 -16.33 -1.16
C ILE A 202 -14.96 -16.74 0.28
N GLN A 203 -15.36 -17.94 0.70
CA GLN A 203 -15.10 -18.42 2.07
C GLN A 203 -13.60 -18.52 2.40
N LYS A 204 -12.76 -18.87 1.43
CA LYS A 204 -11.31 -18.98 1.64
C LYS A 204 -10.65 -17.61 1.69
N VAL A 205 -11.11 -16.69 0.84
CA VAL A 205 -10.53 -15.36 0.73
C VAL A 205 -10.95 -14.43 1.85
N GLN A 206 -12.14 -14.63 2.42
CA GLN A 206 -12.57 -13.90 3.62
C GLN A 206 -11.67 -14.19 4.84
N LEU A 207 -10.91 -15.30 4.85
CA LEU A 207 -9.93 -15.57 5.91
C LEU A 207 -8.68 -14.66 5.82
N LEU A 208 -8.50 -13.93 4.71
CA LEU A 208 -7.43 -12.96 4.51
C LEU A 208 -7.84 -11.53 4.91
N THR A 209 -9.03 -11.36 5.48
CA THR A 209 -9.56 -10.08 5.94
C THR A 209 -9.68 -10.08 7.47
N TYR A 210 -9.78 -8.90 8.09
CA TYR A 210 -9.56 -8.70 9.53
C TYR A 210 -10.78 -8.12 10.24
#